data_AF-A0A3A5W5U3-F1
#
_entry.id   AF-A0A3A5W5U3-F1
#
_cell.length_a   1.000
_cell.length_b   1.000
_cell.length_c   1.000
_cell.angle_alpha   90.00
_cell.angle_beta   90.00
_cell.angle_gamma   90.00
#
_symmetry.space_group_name_H-M   'P 1'
#
loop_
_entity.id
_entity.type
_entity.pdbx_description
1 polymer ?
#
loop_
_entity_poly.entity_id
_entity_poly.type
_entity_poly.pdbx_seq_one_letter_code
_entity_poly.pdbx_strand_id
1 'polypeptide(L)'
;MPNTVRLAAQVVRAGPHHTVDAEGRLRPRRGGKGPGVVYLGDVATALIHGLQEAATLTMVRPPNFDEQRWKLEVKAGDLTVHIHSRPYWGFGLFTKGYVNVLEFSGPEAPRDRVIFDLAAALGRLPWAFSWPAAADRILQRLDFNRSSHAKAWKNAVQRGRDGLRDDILTMEARRETVAKRLHAWLDDVQDGPTSTHRQHRLMEADEDLEHARKALKEDHAPGVERALARAEAALIEVDPLDEAPDGGHVEGITPVLTLEDDLDVVDLT
;
A
#
# COMPACT_ATOMS: atom_id res chain seq x y z
N MET A 1 -17.32 -0.25 -18.26
CA MET A 1 -16.63 0.99 -18.70
C MET A 1 -15.21 0.95 -18.15
N PRO A 2 -14.16 1.37 -18.87
CA PRO A 2 -12.82 1.30 -18.29
C PRO A 2 -12.77 2.31 -17.15
N ASN A 3 -12.77 1.83 -15.91
CA ASN A 3 -12.80 2.61 -14.67
C ASN A 3 -11.43 3.27 -14.44
N THR A 4 -11.05 4.16 -15.36
CA THR A 4 -9.71 4.75 -15.44
C THR A 4 -9.72 6.16 -14.89
N VAL A 5 -8.76 6.48 -14.03
CA VAL A 5 -8.54 7.84 -13.53
C VAL A 5 -7.19 8.33 -14.00
N ARG A 6 -7.15 9.56 -14.52
CA ARG A 6 -5.92 10.22 -14.98
C ARG A 6 -5.61 11.41 -14.09
N LEU A 7 -4.42 11.41 -13.52
CA LEU A 7 -3.93 12.49 -12.67
C LEU A 7 -2.52 12.89 -13.11
N ALA A 8 -2.10 14.06 -12.68
CA ALA A 8 -0.77 14.57 -12.98
C ALA A 8 -0.18 15.11 -11.69
N ALA A 9 1.09 14.85 -11.46
CA ALA A 9 1.81 15.36 -10.30
C ALA A 9 3.19 15.86 -10.72
N GLN A 10 3.55 17.06 -10.26
CA GLN A 10 4.88 17.60 -10.50
C GLN A 10 5.93 16.74 -9.78
N VAL A 11 7.03 16.43 -10.46
CA VAL A 11 8.23 15.86 -9.85
C VAL A 11 9.02 16.99 -9.20
N VAL A 12 9.39 16.84 -7.93
CA VAL A 12 10.17 17.86 -7.21
C VAL A 12 11.60 17.40 -7.01
N ARG A 13 11.79 16.12 -6.71
CA ARG A 13 13.10 15.50 -6.48
C ARG A 13 13.22 14.29 -7.38
N ALA A 14 14.37 14.10 -8.03
CA ALA A 14 14.69 12.89 -8.77
C ALA A 14 16.19 12.61 -8.67
N GLY A 15 16.54 11.33 -8.58
CA GLY A 15 17.93 10.90 -8.47
C GLY A 15 18.19 9.64 -9.30
N PRO A 16 19.46 9.39 -9.68
CA PRO A 16 19.86 8.26 -10.52
C PRO A 16 20.01 6.98 -9.69
N HIS A 17 18.91 6.53 -9.06
CA HIS A 17 18.94 5.37 -8.16
C HIS A 17 18.56 4.06 -8.86
N HIS A 18 18.11 4.12 -10.11
CA HIS A 18 17.58 2.97 -10.82
C HIS A 18 18.18 2.82 -12.21
N THR A 19 18.20 1.59 -12.70
CA THR A 19 18.55 1.21 -14.08
C THR A 19 17.50 0.25 -14.65
N VAL A 20 17.50 0.08 -15.97
CA VAL A 20 16.70 -0.94 -16.65
C VAL A 20 17.59 -2.13 -17.00
N ASP A 21 17.17 -3.36 -16.67
CA ASP A 21 17.86 -4.58 -17.12
C ASP A 21 17.51 -4.96 -18.57
N ALA A 22 18.10 -6.03 -19.09
CA ALA A 22 17.93 -6.46 -20.47
C ALA A 22 16.46 -6.85 -20.79
N GLU A 23 15.73 -7.30 -19.76
CA GLU A 23 14.33 -7.71 -19.81
C GLU A 23 13.36 -6.52 -19.65
N GLY A 24 13.86 -5.29 -19.54
CA GLY A 24 13.03 -4.09 -19.40
C GLY A 24 12.49 -3.87 -17.99
N ARG A 25 13.05 -4.54 -16.98
CA ARG A 25 12.64 -4.40 -15.57
C ARG A 25 13.46 -3.32 -14.89
N LEU A 26 12.81 -2.62 -13.97
CA LEU A 26 13.46 -1.61 -13.15
C LEU A 26 14.27 -2.29 -12.04
N ARG A 27 15.55 -1.93 -11.90
CA ARG A 27 16.46 -2.46 -10.86
C ARG A 27 17.12 -1.34 -10.07
N PRO A 28 17.45 -1.55 -8.79
CA PRO A 28 18.33 -0.66 -8.04
C PRO A 28 19.70 -0.57 -8.73
N ARG A 29 20.22 0.64 -8.86
CA ARG A 29 21.50 0.89 -9.52
C ARG A 29 22.66 0.52 -8.58
N ARG A 30 23.61 -0.29 -9.06
CA ARG A 30 24.80 -0.73 -8.30
C ARG A 30 26.10 0.06 -8.60
N GLY A 31 26.00 1.25 -9.20
CA GLY A 31 27.13 2.14 -9.52
C GLY A 31 27.34 2.39 -11.03
N GLY A 32 28.07 3.47 -11.39
CA GLY A 32 28.44 3.84 -12.77
C GLY A 32 27.39 4.64 -13.56
N LYS A 33 27.78 5.71 -14.27
CA LYS A 33 26.92 6.39 -15.28
C LYS A 33 26.94 5.57 -16.57
N GLY A 34 25.80 5.33 -17.19
CA GLY A 34 25.72 4.49 -18.38
C GLY A 34 24.31 4.47 -19.00
N PRO A 35 24.16 3.85 -20.18
CA PRO A 35 22.85 3.71 -20.82
C PRO A 35 21.87 2.96 -19.89
N GLY A 36 20.61 3.41 -19.87
CA GLY A 36 19.54 2.77 -19.08
C GLY A 36 19.38 3.29 -17.65
N VAL A 37 20.07 4.35 -17.23
CA VAL A 37 19.80 5.04 -15.96
C VAL A 37 18.42 5.70 -15.99
N VAL A 38 17.63 5.52 -14.92
CA VAL A 38 16.28 6.04 -14.79
C VAL A 38 16.18 6.97 -13.59
N TYR A 39 15.70 8.19 -13.84
CA TYR A 39 15.34 9.16 -12.81
C TYR A 39 13.83 9.11 -12.60
N LEU A 40 13.39 8.30 -11.62
CA LEU A 40 11.95 8.09 -11.35
C LEU A 40 11.25 9.33 -10.77
N GLY A 41 11.94 10.04 -9.89
CA GLY A 41 11.34 11.14 -9.16
C GLY A 41 10.54 10.72 -7.93
N ASP A 42 10.22 11.69 -7.07
CA ASP A 42 9.51 11.50 -5.80
C ASP A 42 8.11 10.93 -5.98
N VAL A 43 7.39 11.35 -7.02
CA VAL A 43 6.03 10.84 -7.32
C VAL A 43 6.04 9.34 -7.62
N ALA A 44 6.83 8.90 -8.60
CA ALA A 44 6.87 7.48 -8.96
C ALA A 44 7.46 6.63 -7.85
N THR A 45 8.48 7.12 -7.15
CA THR A 45 9.10 6.41 -6.03
C THR A 45 8.08 6.19 -4.90
N ALA A 46 7.35 7.24 -4.50
CA ALA A 46 6.32 7.14 -3.47
C ALA A 46 5.19 6.18 -3.89
N LEU A 47 4.74 6.25 -5.14
CA LEU A 47 3.71 5.35 -5.67
C LEU A 47 4.15 3.89 -5.67
N ILE A 48 5.37 3.60 -6.12
CA ILE A 48 5.91 2.22 -6.15
C ILE A 48 6.05 1.67 -4.74
N HIS A 49 6.56 2.46 -3.79
CA HIS A 49 6.65 2.03 -2.39
C HIS A 49 5.28 1.78 -1.77
N GLY A 50 4.27 2.59 -2.10
CA GLY A 50 2.90 2.40 -1.59
C GLY A 50 2.20 1.15 -2.11
N LEU A 51 2.54 0.70 -3.33
CA LEU A 51 1.91 -0.47 -3.98
C LEU A 51 2.45 -1.85 -3.51
N GLN A 52 3.37 -1.87 -2.54
CA GLN A 52 3.95 -3.06 -1.91
C GLN A 52 4.71 -4.04 -2.85
N GLU A 53 5.47 -4.98 -2.26
CA GLU A 53 6.51 -5.81 -2.92
C GLU A 53 6.00 -6.77 -4.01
N ALA A 54 4.69 -7.05 -4.07
CA ALA A 54 4.10 -7.88 -5.11
C ALA A 54 3.90 -7.15 -6.46
N ALA A 55 4.19 -5.84 -6.51
CA ALA A 55 4.01 -5.06 -7.72
C ALA A 55 5.01 -5.44 -8.83
N THR A 56 4.49 -5.76 -10.00
CA THR A 56 5.27 -6.03 -11.20
C THR A 56 5.58 -4.71 -11.91
N LEU A 57 6.87 -4.36 -12.00
CA LEU A 57 7.37 -3.12 -12.59
C LEU A 57 7.95 -3.38 -13.99
N THR A 58 7.30 -2.86 -15.03
CA THR A 58 7.72 -3.08 -16.43
C THR A 58 7.94 -1.75 -17.14
N MET A 59 9.15 -1.53 -17.63
CA MET A 59 9.50 -0.31 -18.37
C MET A 59 8.97 -0.39 -19.80
N VAL A 60 7.76 0.11 -20.03
CA VAL A 60 7.11 0.16 -21.36
C VAL A 60 7.90 1.00 -22.36
N ARG A 61 8.53 2.07 -21.87
CA ARG A 61 9.48 2.85 -22.65
C ARG A 61 10.65 3.25 -21.76
N PRO A 62 11.83 2.65 -21.93
CA PRO A 62 13.01 3.04 -21.17
C PRO A 62 13.44 4.46 -21.55
N PRO A 63 14.20 5.14 -20.66
CA PRO A 63 14.84 6.39 -21.01
C PRO A 63 15.82 6.20 -22.17
N ASN A 64 16.01 7.28 -22.93
CA ASN A 64 17.03 7.37 -23.97
C ASN A 64 18.06 8.43 -23.54
N PHE A 65 18.31 9.47 -24.34
CA PHE A 65 19.17 10.59 -23.95
C PHE A 65 18.66 11.36 -22.72
N ASP A 66 17.33 11.49 -22.59
CA ASP A 66 16.69 12.09 -21.43
C ASP A 66 16.31 11.00 -20.42
N GLU A 67 17.12 10.89 -19.36
CA GLU A 67 16.99 9.89 -18.28
C GLU A 67 15.72 10.07 -17.43
N GLN A 68 15.02 11.21 -17.56
CA GLN A 68 13.76 11.51 -16.89
C GLN A 68 12.53 11.31 -17.79
N ARG A 69 12.71 11.01 -19.08
CA ARG A 69 11.61 10.73 -20.01
C ARG A 69 11.44 9.23 -20.25
N TRP A 70 10.46 8.64 -19.59
CA TRP A 70 10.20 7.20 -19.62
C TRP A 70 8.71 6.90 -19.42
N LYS A 71 8.33 5.64 -19.67
CA LYS A 71 7.01 5.11 -19.35
C LYS A 71 7.16 3.82 -18.56
N LEU A 72 6.53 3.77 -17.40
CA LEU A 72 6.54 2.62 -16.49
C LEU A 72 5.10 2.12 -16.35
N GLU A 73 4.94 0.80 -16.41
CA GLU A 73 3.72 0.11 -15.98
C GLU A 73 4.00 -0.52 -14.63
N VAL A 74 3.06 -0.33 -13.70
CA VAL A 74 3.05 -0.96 -12.38
C VAL A 74 1.76 -1.77 -12.27
N LYS A 75 1.88 -3.07 -12.03
CA LYS A 75 0.73 -3.98 -11.83
C LYS A 75 0.76 -4.55 -10.42
N ALA A 76 -0.31 -4.35 -9.66
CA ALA A 76 -0.48 -4.87 -8.30
C ALA A 76 -1.91 -5.43 -8.16
N GLY A 77 -2.05 -6.76 -8.13
CA GLY A 77 -3.35 -7.42 -8.21
C GLY A 77 -4.14 -6.98 -9.45
N ASP A 78 -5.38 -6.53 -9.24
CA ASP A 78 -6.26 -6.02 -10.30
C ASP A 78 -6.05 -4.53 -10.63
N LEU A 79 -5.12 -3.85 -9.95
CA LEU A 79 -4.77 -2.46 -10.21
C LEU A 79 -3.58 -2.38 -11.17
N THR A 80 -3.75 -1.64 -12.26
CA THR A 80 -2.67 -1.26 -13.17
C THR A 80 -2.50 0.26 -13.14
N VAL A 81 -1.25 0.72 -12.99
CA VAL A 81 -0.90 2.14 -13.07
C VAL A 81 0.14 2.35 -14.16
N HIS A 82 -0.21 3.16 -15.16
CA HIS A 82 0.75 3.65 -16.12
C HIS A 82 1.28 5.02 -15.69
N ILE A 83 2.59 5.12 -15.58
CA ILE A 83 3.29 6.34 -15.21
C ILE A 83 4.04 6.84 -16.43
N HIS A 84 3.67 8.03 -16.89
CA HIS A 84 4.29 8.70 -18.02
C HIS A 84 5.06 9.93 -17.53
N SER A 85 6.37 9.79 -17.38
CA SER A 85 7.25 10.91 -17.06
C SER A 85 7.59 11.71 -18.31
N ARG A 86 7.36 13.02 -18.25
CA ARG A 86 7.61 13.92 -19.39
C ARG A 86 8.06 15.31 -18.92
N PRO A 87 8.93 15.98 -19.69
CA PRO A 87 9.23 17.38 -19.45
C PRO A 87 7.96 18.20 -19.66
N TYR A 88 7.79 19.23 -18.85
CA TYR A 88 6.68 20.16 -19.00
C TYR A 88 7.07 21.63 -19.07
N TRP A 89 8.23 21.99 -18.55
CA TRP A 89 8.83 23.31 -18.74
C TRP A 89 10.36 23.24 -18.64
N GLY A 90 11.03 24.34 -19.01
CA GLY A 90 12.46 24.53 -18.78
C GLY A 90 13.36 23.51 -19.47
N PHE A 91 12.91 22.96 -20.60
CA PHE A 91 13.61 21.91 -21.37
C PHE A 91 13.96 20.63 -20.57
N GLY A 92 13.40 20.44 -19.37
CA GLY A 92 13.72 19.27 -18.55
C GLY A 92 15.16 19.27 -17.99
N LEU A 93 15.79 20.45 -17.85
CA LEU A 93 17.15 20.56 -17.27
C LEU A 93 17.18 20.41 -15.74
N PHE A 94 16.03 20.60 -15.09
CA PHE A 94 15.88 20.49 -13.64
C PHE A 94 14.78 19.48 -13.31
N THR A 95 14.87 18.82 -12.15
CA THR A 95 13.87 17.84 -11.68
C THR A 95 12.47 18.44 -11.62
N LYS A 96 12.36 19.70 -11.18
CA LYS A 96 11.12 20.48 -11.15
C LYS A 96 10.50 20.69 -12.54
N GLY A 97 11.26 20.46 -13.61
CA GLY A 97 10.87 20.52 -15.02
C GLY A 97 9.98 19.38 -15.50
N TYR A 98 9.77 18.33 -14.68
CA TYR A 98 9.04 17.12 -15.06
C TYR A 98 7.71 16.97 -14.36
N VAL A 99 6.79 16.30 -15.04
CA VAL A 99 5.50 15.85 -14.53
C VAL A 99 5.43 14.33 -14.70
N ASN A 100 4.82 13.66 -13.74
CA ASN A 100 4.36 12.29 -13.89
C ASN A 100 2.85 12.33 -14.14
N VAL A 101 2.44 11.86 -15.32
CA VAL A 101 1.03 11.59 -15.61
C VAL A 101 0.74 10.15 -15.21
N LEU A 102 -0.21 9.97 -14.31
CA LEU A 102 -0.60 8.71 -13.71
C LEU A 102 -1.95 8.30 -14.30
N GLU A 103 -2.02 7.12 -14.89
CA GLU A 103 -3.25 6.52 -15.40
C GLU A 103 -3.53 5.25 -14.61
N PHE A 104 -4.51 5.31 -13.72
CA PHE A 104 -4.92 4.18 -12.86
C PHE A 104 -6.09 3.46 -13.49
N SER A 105 -6.02 2.14 -13.63
CA SER A 105 -7.08 1.29 -14.15
C SER A 105 -7.28 0.10 -13.20
N GLY A 106 -8.54 -0.19 -12.85
CA GLY A 106 -8.87 -1.28 -11.92
C GLY A 106 -10.12 -0.95 -11.09
N PRO A 107 -10.37 -1.71 -10.01
CA PRO A 107 -11.45 -1.44 -9.07
C PRO A 107 -11.28 -0.08 -8.37
N GLU A 108 -12.39 0.56 -8.01
CA GLU A 108 -12.40 1.93 -7.47
C GLU A 108 -11.74 2.03 -6.09
N ALA A 109 -12.07 1.13 -5.17
CA ALA A 109 -11.51 1.12 -3.81
C ALA A 109 -9.96 1.06 -3.77
N PRO A 110 -9.27 0.07 -4.39
CA PRO A 110 -7.80 0.03 -4.36
C PRO A 110 -7.16 1.20 -5.11
N ARG A 111 -7.82 1.72 -6.14
CA ARG A 111 -7.34 2.90 -6.85
C ARG A 111 -7.35 4.14 -5.97
N ASP A 112 -8.49 4.43 -5.33
CA ASP A 112 -8.64 5.63 -4.51
C ASP A 112 -7.78 5.52 -3.23
N ARG A 113 -7.62 4.31 -2.69
CA ARG A 113 -6.65 3.97 -1.64
C ARG A 113 -5.23 4.40 -2.02
N VAL A 114 -4.74 3.94 -3.17
CA VAL A 114 -3.38 4.24 -3.64
C VAL A 114 -3.19 5.74 -3.92
N ILE A 115 -4.24 6.42 -4.40
CA ILE A 115 -4.19 7.88 -4.61
C ILE A 115 -4.09 8.63 -3.27
N PHE A 116 -4.83 8.18 -2.25
CA PHE A 116 -4.74 8.71 -0.89
C PHE A 116 -3.33 8.52 -0.32
N ASP A 117 -2.78 7.31 -0.40
CA ASP A 117 -1.45 6.97 0.11
C ASP A 117 -0.36 7.79 -0.58
N LEU A 118 -0.45 7.94 -1.91
CA LEU A 118 0.47 8.77 -2.68
C LEU A 118 0.42 10.24 -2.24
N ALA A 119 -0.78 10.79 -2.05
CA ALA A 119 -0.93 12.18 -1.61
C ALA A 119 -0.34 12.39 -0.21
N ALA A 120 -0.59 11.47 0.72
CA ALA A 120 -0.03 11.49 2.07
C ALA A 120 1.51 11.37 2.05
N ALA A 121 2.05 10.40 1.31
CA ALA A 121 3.49 10.14 1.23
C ALA A 121 4.28 11.32 0.62
N LEU A 122 3.67 12.09 -0.29
CA LEU A 122 4.31 13.26 -0.89
C LEU A 122 4.45 14.44 0.09
N GLY A 123 3.62 14.51 1.15
CA GLY A 123 3.65 15.59 2.15
C GLY A 123 3.39 17.00 1.57
N ARG A 124 2.83 17.07 0.35
CA ARG A 124 2.54 18.30 -0.39
C ARG A 124 1.37 18.06 -1.34
N LEU A 125 0.75 19.14 -1.82
CA LEU A 125 -0.32 19.04 -2.82
C LEU A 125 0.25 18.55 -4.18
N PRO A 126 -0.15 17.36 -4.68
CA PRO A 126 0.41 16.81 -5.93
C PRO A 126 0.12 17.68 -7.17
N TRP A 127 -0.99 18.41 -7.15
CA TRP A 127 -1.45 19.30 -8.23
C TRP A 127 -0.88 20.73 -8.17
N ALA A 128 -0.04 21.05 -7.19
CA ALA A 128 0.58 22.37 -7.06
C ALA A 128 1.82 22.48 -7.97
N PHE A 129 1.63 22.88 -9.22
CA PHE A 129 2.70 23.04 -10.20
C PHE A 129 3.48 24.34 -10.01
N SER A 130 4.80 24.29 -10.12
CA SER A 130 5.68 25.47 -10.02
C SER A 130 5.52 26.47 -11.17
N TRP A 131 4.98 26.03 -12.31
CA TRP A 131 4.82 26.86 -13.52
C TRP A 131 3.40 26.71 -14.10
N PRO A 132 2.46 27.58 -13.71
CA PRO A 132 1.04 27.44 -14.06
C PRO A 132 0.76 27.40 -15.56
N ALA A 133 1.37 28.30 -16.35
CA ALA A 133 1.15 28.37 -17.80
C ALA A 133 1.63 27.12 -18.54
N ALA A 134 2.70 26.49 -18.06
CA ALA A 134 3.19 25.23 -18.61
C ALA A 134 2.32 24.05 -18.17
N ALA A 135 1.84 24.06 -16.92
CA ALA A 135 0.92 23.06 -16.40
C ALA A 135 -0.40 23.05 -17.20
N ASP A 136 -0.95 24.22 -17.55
CA ASP A 136 -2.18 24.33 -18.34
C ASP A 136 -2.11 23.52 -19.64
N ARG A 137 -0.97 23.56 -20.34
CA ARG A 137 -0.77 22.80 -21.59
C ARG A 137 -0.81 21.29 -21.40
N ILE A 138 -0.35 20.79 -20.25
CA ILE A 138 -0.45 19.36 -19.93
C ILE A 138 -1.88 19.03 -19.55
N LEU A 139 -2.45 19.81 -18.63
CA LEU A 139 -3.77 19.53 -18.08
C LEU A 139 -4.85 19.55 -19.17
N GLN A 140 -4.74 20.46 -20.14
CA GLN A 140 -5.61 20.47 -21.32
C GLN A 140 -5.57 19.16 -22.10
N ARG A 141 -4.41 18.49 -22.20
CA ARG A 141 -4.29 17.18 -22.85
C ARG A 141 -4.85 16.03 -22.01
N LEU A 142 -5.15 16.29 -20.74
CA LEU A 142 -5.82 15.38 -19.82
C LEU A 142 -7.29 15.79 -19.60
N ASP A 143 -7.83 16.67 -20.46
CA ASP A 143 -9.19 17.20 -20.36
C ASP A 143 -9.48 17.94 -19.04
N PHE A 144 -8.45 18.56 -18.48
CA PHE A 144 -8.54 19.35 -17.25
C PHE A 144 -8.11 20.80 -17.44
N ASN A 145 -8.69 21.66 -16.62
CA ASN A 145 -8.07 22.91 -16.17
C ASN A 145 -7.52 22.74 -14.74
N ARG A 146 -6.74 23.72 -14.23
CA ARG A 146 -6.15 23.61 -12.87
C ARG A 146 -7.16 23.37 -11.76
N SER A 147 -8.32 24.03 -11.81
CA SER A 147 -9.36 23.92 -10.78
C SER A 147 -10.01 22.54 -10.78
N SER A 148 -10.43 22.06 -11.95
CA SER A 148 -11.02 20.73 -12.14
C SER A 148 -10.02 19.61 -11.82
N HIS A 149 -8.74 19.78 -12.15
CA HIS A 149 -7.69 18.83 -11.80
C HIS A 149 -7.43 18.76 -10.29
N ALA A 150 -7.33 19.91 -9.63
CA ALA A 150 -7.22 19.98 -8.17
C ALA A 150 -8.45 19.34 -7.50
N LYS A 151 -9.65 19.57 -8.03
CA LYS A 151 -10.89 18.93 -7.57
C LYS A 151 -10.85 17.41 -7.78
N ALA A 152 -10.37 16.93 -8.93
CA ALA A 152 -10.25 15.50 -9.21
C ALA A 152 -9.32 14.80 -8.21
N TRP A 153 -8.16 15.39 -7.92
CA TRP A 153 -7.27 14.92 -6.87
C TRP A 153 -7.94 14.90 -5.49
N LYS A 154 -8.53 16.03 -5.06
CA LYS A 154 -9.20 16.13 -3.76
C LYS A 154 -10.31 15.09 -3.60
N ASN A 155 -11.12 14.90 -4.63
CA ASN A 155 -12.20 13.91 -4.61
C ASN A 155 -11.66 12.48 -4.49
N ALA A 156 -10.59 12.13 -5.22
CA ALA A 156 -9.99 10.81 -5.14
C ALA A 156 -9.33 10.53 -3.77
N VAL A 157 -8.60 11.51 -3.22
CA VAL A 157 -8.05 11.45 -1.87
C VAL A 157 -9.17 11.30 -0.83
N GLN A 158 -10.26 12.06 -0.97
CA GLN A 158 -11.39 11.96 -0.06
C GLN A 158 -12.04 10.57 -0.12
N ARG A 159 -12.26 10.00 -1.31
CA ARG A 159 -12.80 8.63 -1.45
C ARG A 159 -11.89 7.58 -0.82
N GLY A 160 -10.57 7.68 -0.99
CA GLY A 160 -9.62 6.77 -0.32
C GLY A 160 -9.69 6.89 1.20
N ARG A 161 -9.82 8.12 1.72
CA ARG A 161 -10.02 8.38 3.15
C ARG A 161 -11.35 7.83 3.67
N ASP A 162 -12.42 7.98 2.89
CA ASP A 162 -13.75 7.48 3.23
C ASP A 162 -13.76 5.95 3.24
N GLY A 163 -13.11 5.29 2.28
CA GLY A 163 -12.93 3.84 2.28
C GLY A 163 -12.27 3.32 3.56
N LEU A 164 -11.19 3.96 4.01
CA LEU A 164 -10.59 3.60 5.30
C LEU A 164 -11.50 3.84 6.51
N ARG A 165 -12.36 4.87 6.44
CA ARG A 165 -13.35 5.09 7.50
C ARG A 165 -14.37 3.98 7.50
N ASP A 166 -14.82 3.55 6.32
CA ASP A 166 -15.77 2.46 6.17
C ASP A 166 -15.18 1.12 6.65
N ASP A 167 -13.88 0.87 6.43
CA ASP A 167 -13.16 -0.28 6.98
C ASP A 167 -13.17 -0.27 8.51
N ILE A 168 -12.90 0.90 9.13
CA ILE A 168 -12.98 1.06 10.59
C ILE A 168 -14.41 0.80 11.09
N LEU A 169 -15.42 1.37 10.46
CA LEU A 169 -16.83 1.17 10.84
C LEU A 169 -17.25 -0.30 10.71
N THR A 170 -16.78 -0.98 9.67
CA THR A 170 -17.03 -2.40 9.45
C THR A 170 -16.41 -3.23 10.58
N MET A 171 -15.18 -2.90 10.98
CA MET A 171 -14.51 -3.58 12.11
C MET A 171 -15.20 -3.29 13.45
N GLU A 172 -15.69 -2.07 13.68
CA GLU A 172 -16.48 -1.71 14.87
C GLU A 172 -17.79 -2.53 14.93
N ALA A 173 -18.48 -2.70 13.80
CA ALA A 173 -19.69 -3.53 13.72
C ALA A 173 -19.40 -5.01 13.98
N ARG A 174 -18.26 -5.53 13.48
CA ARG A 174 -17.79 -6.88 13.79
C ARG A 174 -17.50 -7.03 15.27
N ARG A 175 -16.75 -6.10 15.87
CA ARG A 175 -16.46 -6.08 17.31
C ARG A 175 -17.73 -6.17 18.14
N GLU A 176 -18.76 -5.39 17.80
CA GLU A 176 -20.04 -5.41 18.52
C GLU A 176 -20.75 -6.77 18.41
N THR A 177 -20.65 -7.41 17.25
CA THR A 177 -21.21 -8.75 17.04
C THR A 177 -20.49 -9.79 17.90
N VAL A 178 -19.15 -9.75 17.92
CA VAL A 178 -18.32 -10.66 18.73
C VAL A 178 -18.57 -10.42 20.22
N ALA A 179 -18.68 -9.17 20.66
CA ALA A 179 -18.95 -8.82 22.06
C ALA A 179 -20.30 -9.40 22.55
N LYS A 180 -21.35 -9.34 21.73
CA LYS A 180 -22.66 -9.95 22.07
C LYS A 180 -22.57 -11.46 22.20
N ARG A 181 -21.84 -12.13 21.30
CA ARG A 181 -21.62 -13.58 21.36
C ARG A 181 -20.83 -13.97 22.59
N LEU A 182 -19.74 -13.25 22.87
CA LEU A 182 -18.93 -13.48 24.06
C LEU A 182 -19.75 -13.29 25.33
N HIS A 183 -20.58 -12.24 25.41
CA HIS A 183 -21.43 -12.01 26.58
C HIS A 183 -22.41 -13.18 26.82
N ALA A 184 -23.08 -13.66 25.77
CA ALA A 184 -23.97 -14.81 25.87
C ALA A 184 -23.22 -16.10 26.26
N TRP A 185 -22.01 -16.32 25.73
CA TRP A 185 -21.18 -17.47 26.07
C TRP A 185 -20.69 -17.43 27.53
N LEU A 186 -20.38 -16.24 28.05
CA LEU A 186 -19.95 -16.04 29.44
C LEU A 186 -21.02 -16.38 30.47
N ASP A 187 -22.30 -16.28 30.13
CA ASP A 187 -23.39 -16.68 31.04
C ASP A 187 -23.36 -18.18 31.36
N ASP A 188 -22.79 -19.01 30.46
CA ASP A 188 -22.72 -20.47 30.58
C ASP A 188 -21.35 -20.97 31.09
N VAL A 189 -20.34 -20.12 31.19
CA VAL A 189 -18.95 -20.51 31.49
C VAL A 189 -18.55 -20.17 32.91
N GLN A 190 -18.09 -21.17 33.66
CA GLN A 190 -17.63 -21.02 35.04
C GLN A 190 -16.12 -20.79 35.18
N ASP A 191 -15.36 -20.80 34.07
CA ASP A 191 -13.91 -20.62 34.09
C ASP A 191 -13.51 -19.14 34.11
N GLY A 192 -13.24 -18.63 35.31
CA GLY A 192 -12.86 -17.23 35.55
C GLY A 192 -11.64 -16.76 34.74
N PRO A 193 -10.50 -17.48 34.75
CA PRO A 193 -9.32 -17.13 33.95
C PRO A 193 -9.59 -16.95 32.45
N THR A 194 -10.27 -17.90 31.80
CA THR A 194 -10.60 -17.81 30.37
C THR A 194 -11.55 -16.64 30.09
N SER A 195 -12.56 -16.45 30.95
CA SER A 195 -13.47 -15.30 30.88
C SER A 195 -12.72 -13.96 30.94
N THR A 196 -11.82 -13.79 31.92
CA THR A 196 -11.03 -12.57 32.09
C THR A 196 -10.09 -12.32 30.91
N HIS A 197 -9.42 -13.36 30.40
CA HIS A 197 -8.55 -13.26 29.24
C HIS A 197 -9.30 -12.75 28.00
N ARG A 198 -10.46 -13.36 27.68
CA ARG A 198 -11.25 -12.94 26.51
C ARG A 198 -11.81 -11.53 26.65
N GLN A 199 -12.24 -11.13 27.85
CA GLN A 199 -12.65 -9.74 28.11
C GLN A 199 -11.50 -8.76 27.88
N HIS A 200 -10.29 -9.08 28.35
CA HIS A 200 -9.10 -8.25 28.14
C HIS A 200 -8.78 -8.11 26.65
N ARG A 201 -8.76 -9.21 25.91
CA ARG A 201 -8.51 -9.20 24.46
C ARG A 201 -9.57 -8.41 23.67
N LEU A 202 -10.84 -8.44 24.11
CA LEU A 202 -11.87 -7.57 23.53
C LEU A 202 -11.60 -6.08 23.80
N MET A 203 -11.07 -5.73 24.98
CA MET A 203 -10.65 -4.36 25.27
C MET A 203 -9.46 -3.92 24.41
N GLU A 204 -8.48 -4.80 24.18
CA GLU A 204 -7.37 -4.52 23.27
C GLU A 204 -7.84 -4.22 21.84
N ALA A 205 -8.89 -4.91 21.36
CA ALA A 205 -9.51 -4.60 20.08
C ALA A 205 -10.10 -3.17 20.04
N ASP A 206 -10.71 -2.70 21.14
CA ASP A 206 -11.22 -1.32 21.25
C ASP A 206 -10.11 -0.27 21.20
N GLU A 207 -8.99 -0.53 21.89
CA GLU A 207 -7.80 0.33 21.85
C GLU A 207 -7.23 0.42 20.44
N ASP A 208 -7.18 -0.70 19.72
CA ASP A 208 -6.70 -0.71 18.35
C ASP A 208 -7.64 -0.05 17.35
N LEU A 209 -8.96 -0.13 17.56
CA LEU A 209 -9.91 0.71 16.82
C LEU A 209 -9.70 2.21 17.08
N GLU A 210 -9.36 2.59 18.31
CA GLU A 210 -8.98 3.98 18.61
C GLU A 210 -7.68 4.39 17.91
N HIS A 211 -6.67 3.52 17.91
CA HIS A 211 -5.43 3.74 17.16
C HIS A 211 -5.69 3.90 15.65
N ALA A 212 -6.59 3.09 15.08
CA ALA A 212 -6.99 3.22 13.67
C ALA A 212 -7.62 4.59 13.40
N ARG A 213 -8.56 5.05 14.25
CA ARG A 213 -9.17 6.39 14.13
C ARG A 213 -8.14 7.52 14.24
N LYS A 214 -7.16 7.39 15.14
CA LYS A 214 -6.09 8.37 15.29
C LYS A 214 -5.19 8.41 14.06
N ALA A 215 -4.77 7.25 13.55
CA ALA A 215 -3.96 7.14 12.34
C ALA A 215 -4.67 7.74 11.12
N LEU A 216 -5.99 7.54 10.97
CA LEU A 216 -6.77 8.14 9.90
C LEU A 216 -6.83 9.68 10.00
N LYS A 217 -6.88 10.24 11.22
CA LYS A 217 -6.81 11.69 11.42
C LYS A 217 -5.47 12.28 10.97
N GLU A 218 -4.41 11.51 11.08
CA GLU A 218 -3.03 11.86 10.69
C GLU A 218 -2.72 11.53 9.22
N ASP A 219 -3.72 11.12 8.43
CA ASP A 219 -3.57 10.62 7.04
C ASP A 219 -2.56 9.46 6.91
N HIS A 220 -2.35 8.70 7.99
CA HIS A 220 -1.37 7.63 8.06
C HIS A 220 -2.02 6.27 7.78
N ALA A 221 -2.26 6.06 6.49
CA ALA A 221 -2.80 4.86 5.89
C ALA A 221 -2.26 3.52 6.44
N PRO A 222 -0.93 3.28 6.48
CA PRO A 222 -0.40 2.02 6.99
C PRO A 222 -0.65 1.80 8.50
N GLY A 223 -0.87 2.87 9.26
CA GLY A 223 -1.21 2.77 10.68
C GLY A 223 -2.64 2.32 10.89
N VAL A 224 -3.57 2.74 10.02
CA VAL A 224 -4.96 2.25 10.03
C VAL A 224 -4.96 0.75 9.78
N GLU A 225 -4.32 0.28 8.71
CA GLU A 225 -4.26 -1.15 8.36
C GLU A 225 -3.63 -2.00 9.46
N ARG A 226 -2.49 -1.55 10.00
CA ARG A 226 -1.82 -2.26 11.12
C ARG A 226 -2.67 -2.31 12.38
N ALA A 227 -3.46 -1.29 12.66
CA ALA A 227 -4.36 -1.28 13.81
C ALA A 227 -5.57 -2.18 13.57
N LEU A 228 -6.18 -2.14 12.38
CA LEU A 228 -7.28 -3.02 12.01
C LEU A 228 -6.88 -4.50 12.01
N ALA A 229 -5.68 -4.84 11.51
CA ALA A 229 -5.18 -6.21 11.53
C ALA A 229 -4.98 -6.74 12.97
N ARG A 230 -4.54 -5.90 13.91
CA ARG A 230 -4.40 -6.28 15.32
C ARG A 230 -5.74 -6.41 16.02
N ALA A 231 -6.67 -5.48 15.75
CA ALA A 231 -8.06 -5.59 16.22
C ALA A 231 -8.72 -6.87 15.69
N GLU A 232 -8.56 -7.18 14.41
CA GLU A 232 -9.05 -8.43 13.81
C GLU A 232 -8.47 -9.66 14.50
N ALA A 233 -7.16 -9.71 14.71
CA ALA A 233 -6.53 -10.84 15.40
C ALA A 233 -7.07 -11.03 16.82
N ALA A 234 -7.27 -9.94 17.57
CA ALA A 234 -7.87 -9.98 18.89
C ALA A 234 -9.33 -10.46 18.84
N LEU A 235 -10.12 -10.02 17.85
CA LEU A 235 -11.50 -10.45 17.68
C LEU A 235 -11.64 -11.93 17.32
N ILE A 236 -10.76 -12.47 16.47
CA ILE A 236 -10.72 -13.89 16.13
C ILE A 236 -10.46 -14.73 17.39
N GLU A 237 -9.49 -14.32 18.22
CA GLU A 237 -9.14 -15.06 19.44
C GLU A 237 -10.27 -15.13 20.46
N VAL A 238 -11.15 -14.12 20.50
CA VAL A 238 -12.24 -14.04 21.49
C VAL A 238 -13.59 -14.52 20.98
N ASP A 239 -13.78 -14.70 19.66
CA ASP A 239 -15.05 -15.15 19.11
C ASP A 239 -15.32 -16.60 19.52
N PRO A 240 -16.35 -16.88 20.35
CA PRO A 240 -16.65 -18.23 20.81
C PRO A 240 -17.11 -19.18 19.69
N LEU A 241 -17.40 -18.66 18.49
CA LEU A 241 -17.70 -19.49 17.31
C LEU A 241 -16.46 -19.93 16.53
N ASP A 242 -15.29 -19.31 16.76
CA ASP A 242 -14.03 -19.72 16.13
C ASP A 242 -13.38 -20.92 16.87
N GLU A 243 -13.90 -21.28 18.05
CA GLU A 243 -13.60 -22.56 18.68
C GLU A 243 -14.45 -23.68 18.04
N ALA A 244 -13.81 -24.49 17.19
CA ALA A 244 -14.26 -25.88 17.05
C ALA A 244 -14.35 -26.49 18.46
N PRO A 245 -15.37 -27.30 18.77
CA PRO A 245 -15.49 -27.90 20.09
C PRO A 245 -14.20 -28.65 20.36
N ASP A 246 -13.47 -28.22 21.40
CA ASP A 246 -12.21 -28.81 21.81
C ASP A 246 -12.47 -30.28 22.12
N GLY A 247 -12.15 -31.11 21.13
CA GLY A 247 -12.39 -32.53 21.14
C GLY A 247 -11.31 -33.19 21.95
N GLY A 248 -11.51 -33.21 23.27
CA GLY A 248 -10.85 -34.17 24.15
C GLY A 248 -9.38 -33.91 24.41
N HIS A 249 -9.05 -33.93 25.69
CA HIS A 249 -7.74 -34.25 26.22
C HIS A 249 -7.08 -35.40 25.43
N VAL A 250 -6.10 -35.10 24.57
CA VAL A 250 -5.15 -36.10 24.07
C VAL A 250 -3.87 -35.95 24.88
N GLU A 251 -3.81 -36.74 25.93
CA GLU A 251 -2.60 -37.11 26.63
C GLU A 251 -1.63 -37.76 25.63
N GLY A 252 -0.42 -37.20 25.51
CA GLY A 252 0.75 -37.87 24.93
C GLY A 252 0.76 -38.08 23.42
N ILE A 253 1.69 -37.39 22.74
CA ILE A 253 2.80 -37.99 21.97
C ILE A 253 3.60 -36.81 21.41
N THR A 254 4.81 -36.64 21.95
CA THR A 254 5.88 -35.85 21.34
C THR A 254 6.31 -36.54 20.04
N PRO A 255 6.35 -35.86 18.87
CA PRO A 255 7.10 -36.39 17.75
C PRO A 255 8.57 -36.03 17.96
N VAL A 256 9.33 -37.00 18.48
CA VAL A 256 10.79 -37.00 18.38
C VAL A 256 11.13 -37.15 16.90
N LEU A 257 11.56 -36.06 16.26
CA LEU A 257 12.27 -36.12 15.01
C LEU A 257 13.66 -36.69 15.30
N THR A 258 13.86 -37.98 15.05
CA THR A 258 15.18 -38.61 14.94
C THR A 258 15.53 -38.68 13.46
N LEU A 259 16.38 -37.75 13.02
CA LEU A 259 17.13 -37.83 11.78
C LEU A 259 18.49 -37.19 12.06
N GLU A 260 19.51 -38.04 12.20
CA GLU A 260 20.97 -37.81 12.14
C GLU A 260 21.61 -39.11 12.67
N ASP A 261 22.63 -39.74 12.11
CA ASP A 261 23.38 -39.55 10.87
C ASP A 261 24.26 -40.82 10.76
N ASP A 262 24.04 -41.67 9.74
CA ASP A 262 25.00 -42.74 9.39
C ASP A 262 25.79 -42.25 8.17
N LEU A 263 26.92 -41.62 8.44
CA LEU A 263 27.96 -41.34 7.44
C LEU A 263 29.27 -41.99 7.92
N ASP A 264 29.55 -43.14 7.32
CA ASP A 264 30.83 -43.83 7.39
C ASP A 264 31.96 -42.93 6.86
N VAL A 265 32.88 -42.56 7.75
CA VAL A 265 34.20 -42.03 7.36
C VAL A 265 35.21 -43.17 7.47
N VAL A 266 35.67 -43.64 6.31
CA VAL A 266 36.81 -44.55 6.16
C VAL A 266 38.10 -43.78 6.42
N ASP A 267 38.87 -44.20 7.43
CA ASP A 267 40.19 -43.68 7.74
C ASP A 267 41.20 -44.02 6.61
N LEU A 268 41.88 -42.99 6.11
CA LEU A 268 43.08 -43.13 5.29
C LEU A 268 44.31 -43.09 6.21
N THR A 269 44.95 -44.24 6.39
CA THR A 269 46.38 -44.36 6.71
C THR A 269 47.01 -45.38 5.78
#